data_AF-A0A923QWS9-F1
#
_entry.id   AF-A0A923QWS9-F1
#
_cell.length_a   1.000
_cell.length_b   1.000
_cell.length_c   1.000
_cell.angle_alpha   90.00
_cell.angle_beta   90.00
_cell.angle_gamma   90.00
#
_symmetry.space_group_name_H-M   'P 1'
#
loop_
_entity.id
_entity.type
_entity.pdbx_description
1 polymer ?
#
loop_
_entity_poly.entity_id
_entity_poly.type
_entity_poly.pdbx_seq_one_letter_code
_entity_poly.pdbx_strand_id
1 'polypeptide(L)'
;KVKIGNEVELILKETDLSGEDSTEEARFLVTSITHTLNGTGTYSHVFTAISASSEHIPAELKPVHAENQVAIVKDNKDPSGFGRVKVQMPWQKASGETTDWIRILTPDAGSSSDVSKNRGFVFVPEIEDQVILGFEHNHPSCPFVLGSVFHGKNGAGGGKENNVKTIKTRSGHTLQFDDTSGSESITITDKKNNIITLDTSTGSITISAPENISITAKNIDLNAKENISFTAGSDISTSAKENISQSAGDSLSQHAGKDATLAAKNITVQAQEKMTRDAKKIDDKAKEISVNSTDKDMVLASGKKVSMQSGEKVKLF
;
A
#
# COMPACT_ATOMS: atom_id res chain seq x y z
N LYS A 1 -53.88 28.91 42.44
CA LYS A 1 -53.52 27.56 42.94
C LYS A 1 -52.13 27.25 42.44
N VAL A 2 -51.15 27.08 43.32
CA VAL A 2 -49.77 26.74 42.94
C VAL A 2 -49.77 25.33 42.32
N LYS A 3 -49.27 25.19 41.09
CA LYS A 3 -49.16 23.93 40.35
C LYS A 3 -47.78 23.87 39.70
N ILE A 4 -47.20 22.67 39.60
CA ILE A 4 -45.96 22.46 38.85
C ILE A 4 -46.20 22.87 37.39
N GLY A 5 -45.27 23.64 36.81
CA GLY A 5 -45.36 24.14 35.43
C GLY A 5 -46.19 25.41 35.25
N ASN A 6 -46.79 25.95 36.31
CA ASN A 6 -47.48 27.24 36.26
C ASN A 6 -46.56 28.39 36.73
N GLU A 7 -46.78 29.58 36.18
CA GLU A 7 -46.21 30.81 36.73
C GLU A 7 -46.96 31.24 38.00
N VAL A 8 -46.20 31.69 38.98
CA VAL A 8 -46.68 32.42 40.15
C VAL A 8 -46.06 33.80 40.14
N GLU A 9 -46.89 34.80 40.41
CA GLU A 9 -46.48 36.19 40.54
C GLU A 9 -46.32 36.49 42.03
N LEU A 10 -45.15 36.98 42.41
CA LEU A 10 -44.82 37.38 43.78
C LEU A 10 -44.55 38.87 43.78
N ILE A 11 -45.25 39.58 44.67
CA ILE A 11 -44.99 40.99 44.96
C ILE A 11 -44.04 41.01 46.15
N LEU A 12 -42.77 41.29 45.91
CA LEU A 12 -41.78 41.47 46.95
C LEU A 12 -41.88 42.90 47.45
N LYS A 13 -42.10 43.04 48.76
CA LYS A 13 -42.03 44.33 49.45
C LYS A 13 -40.71 44.38 50.20
N GLU A 14 -39.85 45.29 49.81
CA GLU A 14 -38.58 45.52 50.49
C GLU A 14 -38.57 46.95 51.03
N THR A 15 -38.42 47.07 52.34
CA THR A 15 -38.19 48.34 53.02
C THR A 15 -36.69 48.53 53.12
N ASP A 16 -36.16 49.56 52.46
CA ASP A 16 -34.73 49.82 52.49
C ASP A 16 -34.26 50.38 53.85
N LEU A 17 -32.95 50.55 54.02
CA LEU A 17 -32.36 51.09 55.26
C LEU A 17 -32.74 52.56 55.54
N SER A 18 -33.34 53.25 54.57
CA SER A 18 -33.86 54.62 54.71
C SER A 18 -35.34 54.66 55.13
N GLY A 19 -36.01 53.50 55.14
CA GLY A 19 -37.43 53.38 55.48
C GLY A 19 -38.37 53.60 54.30
N GLU A 20 -37.87 53.66 53.07
CA GLU A 20 -38.69 53.72 51.86
C GLU A 20 -39.07 52.30 51.42
N ASP A 21 -40.37 52.10 51.19
CA ASP A 21 -40.92 50.84 50.67
C ASP A 21 -40.82 50.82 49.14
N SER A 22 -40.17 49.79 48.61
CA SER A 22 -40.18 49.46 47.19
C SER A 22 -40.97 48.16 46.95
N THR A 23 -41.69 48.11 45.83
CA THR A 23 -42.41 46.90 45.41
C THR A 23 -41.88 46.40 44.08
N GLU A 24 -41.37 45.18 44.07
CA GLU A 24 -40.92 44.49 42.85
C GLU A 24 -41.88 43.34 42.52
N GLU A 25 -42.41 43.34 41.31
CA GLU A 25 -43.23 42.25 40.78
C GLU A 25 -42.34 41.27 40.02
N ALA A 26 -42.20 40.06 40.54
CA ALA A 26 -41.40 39.00 39.93
C ALA A 26 -42.24 37.76 39.65
N ARG A 27 -42.08 37.23 38.43
CA ARG A 27 -42.78 36.02 37.97
C ARG A 27 -41.84 34.82 38.06
N PHE A 28 -42.34 33.72 38.60
CA PHE A 28 -41.57 32.49 38.79
C PHE A 28 -42.33 31.26 38.26
N LEU A 29 -41.65 30.40 37.52
CA LEU A 29 -42.15 29.10 37.08
C LEU A 29 -41.94 28.06 38.19
N VAL A 30 -43.03 27.46 38.68
CA VAL A 30 -42.97 26.46 39.76
C VAL A 30 -42.40 25.14 39.24
N THR A 31 -41.30 24.67 39.83
CA THR A 31 -40.58 23.46 39.41
C THR A 31 -40.81 22.27 40.34
N SER A 32 -41.13 22.49 41.61
CA SER A 32 -41.49 21.43 42.56
C SER A 32 -42.49 21.93 43.59
N ILE A 33 -43.38 21.06 44.08
CA ILE A 33 -44.29 21.36 45.18
C ILE A 33 -44.37 20.15 46.11
N THR A 34 -44.16 20.39 47.40
CA THR A 34 -44.39 19.41 48.47
C THR A 34 -45.61 19.86 49.28
N HIS A 35 -46.57 18.96 49.44
CA HIS A 35 -47.77 19.17 50.23
C HIS A 35 -47.67 18.38 51.53
N THR A 36 -47.97 19.02 52.66
CA THR A 36 -47.95 18.39 53.99
C THR A 36 -49.31 18.57 54.65
N LEU A 37 -49.90 17.49 55.12
CA LEU A 37 -51.08 17.49 55.98
C LEU A 37 -50.68 16.85 57.32
N ASN A 38 -50.69 17.62 58.40
CA ASN A 38 -50.30 17.09 59.71
C ASN A 38 -51.46 16.32 60.37
N GLY A 39 -51.17 15.59 61.46
CA GLY A 39 -52.15 14.77 62.19
C GLY A 39 -53.29 15.56 62.86
N THR A 40 -53.20 16.90 62.91
CA THR A 40 -54.26 17.80 63.39
C THR A 40 -55.09 18.40 62.26
N GLY A 41 -54.86 18.00 60.99
CA GLY A 41 -55.61 18.45 59.82
C GLY A 41 -55.16 19.79 59.22
N THR A 42 -54.03 20.36 59.67
CA THR A 42 -53.45 21.57 59.09
C THR A 42 -52.71 21.22 57.81
N TYR A 43 -53.12 21.82 56.71
CA TYR A 43 -52.45 21.72 55.41
C TYR A 43 -51.44 22.85 55.23
N SER A 44 -50.24 22.51 54.76
CA SER A 44 -49.24 23.45 54.27
C SER A 44 -48.61 22.93 52.97
N HIS A 45 -48.00 23.83 52.21
CA HIS A 45 -47.19 23.45 51.06
C HIS A 45 -45.92 24.29 51.01
N VAL A 46 -44.87 23.70 50.46
CA VAL A 46 -43.60 24.36 50.15
C VAL A 46 -43.33 24.09 48.68
N PHE A 47 -42.95 25.12 47.92
CA PHE A 47 -42.63 24.99 46.50
C PHE A 47 -41.27 25.59 46.20
N THR A 48 -40.62 25.07 45.16
CA THR A 48 -39.45 25.68 44.53
C THR A 48 -39.86 26.22 43.17
N ALA A 49 -39.36 27.40 42.81
CA ALA A 49 -39.62 28.02 41.53
C ALA A 49 -38.36 28.70 40.98
N ILE A 50 -38.26 28.79 39.66
CA ILE A 50 -37.20 29.52 38.95
C ILE A 50 -37.80 30.77 38.30
N SER A 51 -36.99 31.75 37.91
CA SER A 51 -37.52 32.91 37.19
C SER A 51 -38.31 32.49 35.95
N ALA A 52 -39.49 33.08 35.73
CA ALA A 52 -40.31 32.81 34.54
C ALA A 52 -39.62 33.28 33.24
N SER A 53 -38.65 34.20 33.34
CA SER A 53 -37.80 34.59 32.20
C SER A 53 -36.70 33.56 31.88
N SER A 54 -36.58 32.48 32.66
CA SER A 54 -35.61 31.44 32.39
C SER A 54 -36.03 30.60 31.19
N GLU A 55 -35.21 30.57 30.15
CA GLU A 55 -35.48 29.79 28.93
C GLU A 55 -35.33 28.27 29.13
N HIS A 56 -34.67 27.84 30.21
CA HIS A 56 -34.38 26.43 30.46
C HIS A 56 -34.59 26.08 31.94
N ILE A 57 -35.19 24.91 32.18
CA ILE A 57 -35.27 24.36 33.54
C ILE A 57 -33.86 23.85 33.90
N PRO A 58 -33.24 24.34 34.99
CA PRO A 58 -31.95 23.82 35.44
C PRO A 58 -32.09 22.33 35.74
N ALA A 59 -31.37 21.50 34.99
CA ALA A 59 -31.27 20.07 35.20
C ALA A 59 -29.84 19.74 35.60
N GLU A 60 -29.67 18.99 36.69
CA GLU A 60 -28.39 18.36 37.01
C GLU A 60 -28.14 17.22 36.02
N LEU A 61 -27.55 17.56 34.87
CA LEU A 61 -27.07 16.56 33.92
C LEU A 61 -25.79 15.94 34.49
N LYS A 62 -25.87 14.69 34.94
CA LYS A 62 -24.67 13.92 35.22
C LYS A 62 -23.93 13.68 33.89
N PRO A 63 -22.67 14.10 33.75
CA PRO A 63 -21.94 13.87 32.52
C PRO A 63 -21.81 12.36 32.30
N VAL A 64 -22.26 11.90 31.13
CA VAL A 64 -22.10 10.52 30.72
C VAL A 64 -20.73 10.39 30.06
N HIS A 65 -19.88 9.56 30.63
CA HIS A 65 -18.56 9.28 30.09
C HIS A 65 -18.54 7.88 29.47
N ALA A 66 -18.02 7.80 28.26
CA ALA A 66 -17.71 6.53 27.61
C ALA A 66 -16.21 6.27 27.66
N GLU A 67 -15.84 5.12 28.21
CA GLU A 67 -14.49 4.58 28.12
C GLU A 67 -14.31 3.81 26.80
N ASN A 68 -13.08 3.38 26.51
CA ASN A 68 -12.80 2.59 25.31
C ASN A 68 -13.60 1.28 25.31
N GLN A 69 -14.14 0.91 24.15
CA GLN A 69 -14.96 -0.30 24.00
C GLN A 69 -14.51 -1.14 22.82
N VAL A 70 -14.64 -2.47 22.93
CA VAL A 70 -14.49 -3.37 21.77
C VAL A 70 -15.77 -3.30 20.94
N ALA A 71 -15.63 -3.28 19.62
CA ALA A 71 -16.74 -3.40 18.68
C ALA A 71 -16.36 -4.30 17.49
N ILE A 72 -17.37 -4.76 16.76
CA ILE A 72 -17.20 -5.58 15.54
C ILE A 72 -17.58 -4.74 14.33
N VAL A 73 -16.73 -4.74 13.30
CA VAL A 73 -17.02 -4.05 12.04
C VAL A 73 -18.17 -4.75 11.32
N LYS A 74 -19.21 -3.98 10.95
CA LYS A 74 -20.40 -4.49 10.24
C LYS A 74 -20.52 -3.95 8.82
N ASP A 75 -19.92 -2.81 8.53
CA ASP A 75 -19.82 -2.28 7.17
C ASP A 75 -18.55 -1.44 7.02
N ASN A 76 -17.91 -1.54 5.87
CA ASN A 76 -16.71 -0.77 5.50
C ASN A 76 -16.83 -0.11 4.12
N LYS A 77 -18.02 -0.15 3.50
CA LYS A 77 -18.31 0.47 2.20
C LYS A 77 -18.88 1.88 2.38
N ASP A 78 -18.10 2.78 2.96
CA ASP A 78 -18.52 4.17 3.18
C ASP A 78 -18.94 4.83 1.85
N PRO A 79 -20.21 5.23 1.68
CA PRO A 79 -20.71 5.81 0.43
C PRO A 79 -20.06 7.15 0.10
N SER A 80 -19.47 7.84 1.09
CA SER A 80 -18.73 9.09 0.87
C SER A 80 -17.25 8.85 0.53
N GLY A 81 -16.76 7.62 0.61
CA GLY A 81 -15.38 7.27 0.27
C GLY A 81 -14.32 7.81 1.25
N PHE A 82 -14.67 8.09 2.50
CA PHE A 82 -13.75 8.63 3.51
C PHE A 82 -13.02 7.54 4.31
N GLY A 83 -13.20 6.26 3.97
CA GLY A 83 -12.59 5.14 4.69
C GLY A 83 -13.15 4.93 6.10
N ARG A 84 -14.38 5.37 6.36
CA ARG A 84 -15.08 5.14 7.62
C ARG A 84 -15.67 3.73 7.69
N VAL A 85 -16.03 3.29 8.88
CA VAL A 85 -16.71 2.02 9.13
C VAL A 85 -17.98 2.21 9.95
N LYS A 86 -18.92 1.28 9.82
CA LYS A 86 -19.97 1.05 10.82
C LYS A 86 -19.58 -0.11 11.70
N VAL A 87 -19.74 0.05 13.00
CA VAL A 87 -19.39 -0.97 13.98
C VAL A 87 -20.57 -1.29 14.88
N GLN A 88 -20.54 -2.45 15.50
CA GLN A 88 -21.53 -2.89 16.47
C GLN A 88 -20.85 -3.18 17.81
N MET A 89 -21.24 -2.42 18.84
CA MET A 89 -20.81 -2.67 20.22
C MET A 89 -21.60 -3.84 20.83
N PRO A 90 -21.07 -4.54 21.86
CA PRO A 90 -21.73 -5.70 22.46
C PRO A 90 -23.16 -5.45 22.93
N TRP A 91 -23.44 -4.26 23.48
CA TRP A 91 -24.75 -3.89 23.99
C TRP A 91 -25.77 -3.57 22.88
N GLN A 92 -25.32 -3.28 21.65
CA GLN A 92 -26.19 -3.09 20.47
C GLN A 92 -26.64 -4.41 19.84
N LYS A 93 -26.06 -5.54 20.24
CA LYS A 93 -26.37 -6.85 19.64
C LYS A 93 -27.84 -7.23 19.77
N ALA A 94 -28.48 -6.87 20.89
CA ALA A 94 -29.88 -7.19 21.14
C ALA A 94 -30.83 -6.41 20.22
N SER A 95 -30.52 -5.16 19.89
CA SER A 95 -31.30 -4.34 18.94
C SER A 95 -30.92 -4.59 17.48
N GLY A 96 -29.76 -5.21 17.22
CA GLY A 96 -29.23 -5.40 15.87
C GLY A 96 -28.71 -4.12 15.23
N GLU A 97 -28.58 -3.06 16.02
CA GLU A 97 -28.15 -1.74 15.55
C GLU A 97 -26.62 -1.66 15.39
N THR A 98 -26.19 -0.63 14.67
CA THR A 98 -24.78 -0.26 14.50
C THR A 98 -24.61 1.22 14.78
N THR A 99 -23.37 1.68 14.89
CA THR A 99 -23.06 3.10 14.79
C THR A 99 -23.41 3.65 13.39
N ASP A 100 -23.40 4.98 13.28
CA ASP A 100 -23.18 5.65 12.00
C ASP A 100 -21.74 5.42 11.48
N TRP A 101 -21.41 6.02 10.33
CA TRP A 101 -20.07 5.98 9.77
C TRP A 101 -19.07 6.75 10.64
N ILE A 102 -18.18 6.02 11.31
CA ILE A 102 -17.19 6.58 12.24
C ILE A 102 -15.79 6.54 11.65
N ARG A 103 -14.96 7.52 12.06
CA ARG A 103 -13.58 7.67 11.60
C ARG A 103 -12.67 6.60 12.20
N ILE A 104 -11.53 6.38 11.54
CA ILE A 104 -10.48 5.48 12.01
C ILE A 104 -9.23 6.32 12.28
N LEU A 105 -8.63 6.13 13.45
CA LEU A 105 -7.29 6.61 13.77
C LEU A 105 -6.29 5.77 12.97
N THR A 106 -5.45 6.45 12.21
CA THR A 106 -4.39 5.85 11.41
C THR A 106 -3.04 6.47 11.79
N PRO A 107 -1.92 5.73 11.70
CA PRO A 107 -0.59 6.25 12.05
C PRO A 107 -0.20 7.53 11.29
N ASP A 108 -0.71 7.71 10.08
CA ASP A 108 -0.46 8.89 9.25
C ASP A 108 -1.64 9.10 8.30
N ALA A 109 -2.20 10.31 8.29
CA ALA A 109 -3.31 10.70 7.45
C ALA A 109 -3.15 12.15 6.96
N GLY A 110 -3.67 12.47 5.77
CA GLY A 110 -3.75 13.85 5.30
C GLY A 110 -3.85 13.98 3.78
N SER A 111 -3.37 15.11 3.28
CA SER A 111 -3.29 15.47 1.87
C SER A 111 -2.02 16.29 1.59
N SER A 112 -1.62 16.37 0.33
CA SER A 112 -0.52 17.23 -0.16
C SER A 112 -0.88 17.83 -1.53
N SER A 113 0.03 18.63 -2.11
CA SER A 113 -0.10 19.13 -3.49
C SER A 113 -0.22 18.00 -4.52
N ASP A 114 0.43 16.86 -4.27
CA ASP A 114 0.48 15.73 -5.20
C ASP A 114 -0.55 14.64 -4.88
N VAL A 115 -1.00 14.57 -3.62
CA VAL A 115 -1.96 13.55 -3.14
C VAL A 115 -3.14 14.25 -2.47
N SER A 116 -4.24 14.41 -3.20
CA SER A 116 -5.39 15.19 -2.75
C SER A 116 -6.25 14.50 -1.67
N LYS A 117 -6.23 13.16 -1.59
CA LYS A 117 -6.98 12.36 -0.61
C LYS A 117 -6.19 11.12 -0.21
N ASN A 118 -6.44 10.61 1.00
CA ASN A 118 -5.93 9.32 1.48
C ASN A 118 -4.39 9.19 1.43
N ARG A 119 -3.66 10.30 1.66
CA ARG A 119 -2.21 10.24 1.87
C ARG A 119 -1.94 9.60 3.24
N GLY A 120 -1.09 8.57 3.29
CA GLY A 120 -0.68 7.90 4.52
C GLY A 120 -1.11 6.44 4.60
N PHE A 121 -1.44 5.95 5.79
CA PHE A 121 -1.81 4.55 6.03
C PHE A 121 -3.31 4.35 5.87
N VAL A 122 -3.70 3.70 4.77
CA VAL A 122 -5.10 3.45 4.40
C VAL A 122 -5.39 1.95 4.51
N PHE A 123 -5.56 1.48 5.75
CA PHE A 123 -5.91 0.10 6.07
C PHE A 123 -7.26 0.10 6.78
N VAL A 124 -8.34 0.02 5.99
CA VAL A 124 -9.71 -0.04 6.52
C VAL A 124 -9.95 -1.49 7.01
N PRO A 125 -10.37 -1.68 8.28
CA PRO A 125 -10.72 -3.00 8.81
C PRO A 125 -11.76 -3.73 7.95
N GLU A 126 -11.66 -5.06 7.92
CA GLU A 126 -12.59 -5.90 7.19
C GLU A 126 -13.86 -6.16 8.01
N ILE A 127 -14.95 -6.54 7.33
CA ILE A 127 -16.19 -6.92 8.01
C ILE A 127 -15.91 -8.13 8.92
N GLU A 128 -16.48 -8.10 10.13
CA GLU A 128 -16.24 -9.02 11.25
C GLU A 128 -14.89 -8.86 11.99
N ASP A 129 -14.02 -7.92 11.60
CA ASP A 129 -12.84 -7.60 12.42
C ASP A 129 -13.25 -6.97 13.76
N GLN A 130 -12.48 -7.29 14.81
CA GLN A 130 -12.60 -6.64 16.11
C GLN A 130 -11.75 -5.36 16.15
N VAL A 131 -12.37 -4.28 16.59
CA VAL A 131 -11.74 -2.96 16.73
C VAL A 131 -11.97 -2.40 18.13
N ILE A 132 -11.07 -1.53 18.56
CA ILE A 132 -11.25 -0.72 19.77
C ILE A 132 -11.79 0.65 19.36
N LEU A 133 -12.84 1.08 20.04
CA LEU A 133 -13.40 2.41 19.92
C LEU A 133 -12.84 3.31 21.00
N GLY A 134 -12.48 4.53 20.64
CA GLY A 134 -12.32 5.67 21.53
C GLY A 134 -13.46 6.65 21.35
N PHE A 135 -13.60 7.56 22.31
CA PHE A 135 -14.65 8.57 22.33
C PHE A 135 -14.03 9.95 22.54
N GLU A 136 -14.27 10.89 21.64
CA GLU A 136 -13.69 12.23 21.75
C GLU A 136 -14.14 12.90 23.05
N HIS A 137 -13.18 13.32 23.88
CA HIS A 137 -13.45 13.85 25.23
C HIS A 137 -14.32 12.92 26.11
N ASN A 138 -14.25 11.61 25.89
CA ASN A 138 -15.12 10.60 26.53
C ASN A 138 -16.62 10.82 26.26
N HIS A 139 -16.99 11.51 25.17
CA HIS A 139 -18.37 11.78 24.81
C HIS A 139 -18.99 10.60 24.04
N PRO A 140 -20.04 9.92 24.55
CA PRO A 140 -20.60 8.71 23.94
C PRO A 140 -21.06 8.87 22.48
N SER A 141 -21.51 10.06 22.09
CA SER A 141 -21.97 10.35 20.72
C SER A 141 -20.85 10.65 19.72
N CYS A 142 -19.57 10.67 20.16
CA CYS A 142 -18.42 10.96 19.31
C CYS A 142 -17.42 9.78 19.23
N PRO A 143 -17.87 8.57 18.83
CA PRO A 143 -16.97 7.43 18.69
C PRO A 143 -16.07 7.52 17.47
N PHE A 144 -14.87 6.98 17.59
CA PHE A 144 -13.95 6.71 16.48
C PHE A 144 -13.19 5.41 16.75
N VAL A 145 -12.73 4.74 15.70
CA VAL A 145 -11.91 3.53 15.83
C VAL A 145 -10.48 3.93 16.18
N LEU A 146 -9.95 3.41 17.29
CA LEU A 146 -8.55 3.56 17.69
C LEU A 146 -7.62 2.62 16.90
N GLY A 147 -8.10 1.42 16.57
CA GLY A 147 -7.35 0.43 15.80
C GLY A 147 -7.99 -0.95 15.85
N SER A 148 -7.47 -1.87 15.04
CA SER A 148 -7.86 -3.28 15.04
C SER A 148 -7.07 -4.09 16.06
N VAL A 149 -7.70 -5.14 16.60
CA VAL A 149 -7.07 -6.06 17.56
C VAL A 149 -7.14 -7.50 17.08
N PHE A 150 -6.03 -8.20 17.21
CA PHE A 150 -6.00 -9.65 17.07
C PHE A 150 -6.65 -10.33 18.28
N HIS A 151 -7.33 -11.43 18.04
CA HIS A 151 -7.94 -12.29 19.06
C HIS A 151 -7.65 -13.77 18.76
N GLY A 152 -8.05 -14.67 19.66
CA GLY A 152 -7.65 -16.10 19.59
C GLY A 152 -8.08 -16.89 18.35
N LYS A 153 -8.80 -16.30 17.38
CA LYS A 153 -9.13 -16.94 16.09
C LYS A 153 -8.34 -16.40 14.90
N ASN A 154 -7.82 -15.17 14.97
CA ASN A 154 -7.11 -14.51 13.87
C ASN A 154 -5.72 -13.99 14.24
N GLY A 155 -5.36 -14.02 15.53
CA GLY A 155 -4.03 -13.67 16.02
C GLY A 155 -3.05 -14.83 15.87
N ALA A 156 -1.98 -14.59 15.11
CA ALA A 156 -0.81 -15.44 15.04
C ALA A 156 0.42 -14.54 14.88
N GLY A 157 1.52 -14.85 15.56
CA GLY A 157 2.72 -14.01 15.57
C GLY A 157 3.55 -14.19 16.84
N GLY A 158 4.64 -13.44 16.97
CA GLY A 158 5.52 -13.51 18.14
C GLY A 158 6.49 -14.69 18.13
N GLY A 159 6.12 -15.83 17.55
CA GLY A 159 7.01 -16.96 17.22
C GLY A 159 8.01 -17.36 18.32
N LYS A 160 9.10 -18.03 17.92
CA LYS A 160 10.31 -18.15 18.74
C LYS A 160 11.19 -16.93 18.46
N GLU A 161 11.66 -16.23 19.49
CA GLU A 161 12.47 -14.99 19.40
C GLU A 161 11.82 -13.79 18.67
N ASN A 162 10.59 -13.89 18.15
CA ASN A 162 9.92 -12.81 17.40
C ASN A 162 10.69 -12.30 16.17
N ASN A 163 11.40 -13.21 15.48
CA ASN A 163 12.23 -12.88 14.32
C ASN A 163 11.43 -12.44 13.10
N VAL A 164 10.21 -12.96 12.91
CA VAL A 164 9.42 -12.70 11.71
C VAL A 164 8.38 -11.62 11.96
N LYS A 165 8.43 -10.54 11.17
CA LYS A 165 7.49 -9.41 11.21
C LYS A 165 6.87 -9.23 9.83
N THR A 166 5.55 -9.05 9.76
CA THR A 166 4.85 -9.00 8.46
C THR A 166 3.79 -7.92 8.39
N ILE A 167 3.58 -7.41 7.17
CA ILE A 167 2.37 -6.71 6.75
C ILE A 167 1.67 -7.64 5.76
N LYS A 168 0.47 -8.11 6.10
CA LYS A 168 -0.30 -9.04 5.28
C LYS A 168 -1.70 -8.51 4.99
N THR A 169 -2.10 -8.55 3.73
CA THR A 169 -3.43 -8.11 3.28
C THR A 169 -4.40 -9.28 3.17
N ARG A 170 -5.72 -8.99 3.11
CA ARG A 170 -6.79 -10.00 3.00
C ARG A 170 -6.58 -11.03 1.88
N SER A 171 -6.01 -10.61 0.75
CA SER A 171 -5.76 -11.48 -0.41
C SER A 171 -4.50 -12.34 -0.29
N GLY A 172 -3.70 -12.17 0.78
CA GLY A 172 -2.46 -12.92 1.01
C GLY A 172 -1.19 -12.24 0.54
N HIS A 173 -1.25 -11.01 0.01
CA HIS A 173 -0.03 -10.24 -0.30
C HIS A 173 0.70 -9.89 0.99
N THR A 174 2.01 -10.11 1.00
CA THR A 174 2.85 -10.06 2.20
C THR A 174 4.12 -9.27 1.94
N LEU A 175 4.44 -8.34 2.84
CA LEU A 175 5.79 -7.82 3.06
C LEU A 175 6.30 -8.44 4.37
N GLN A 176 7.44 -9.10 4.34
CA GLN A 176 8.02 -9.82 5.46
C GLN A 176 9.45 -9.36 5.72
N PHE A 177 9.76 -9.16 7.00
CA PHE A 177 11.10 -9.00 7.54
C PHE A 177 11.41 -10.23 8.40
N ASP A 178 12.55 -10.85 8.17
CA ASP A 178 13.06 -11.97 8.97
C ASP A 178 14.39 -11.54 9.61
N ASP A 179 14.41 -11.46 10.94
CA ASP A 179 15.56 -11.10 11.75
C ASP A 179 16.29 -12.35 12.31
N THR A 180 16.05 -13.54 11.73
CA THR A 180 16.73 -14.76 12.16
C THR A 180 18.22 -14.65 11.89
N SER A 181 19.03 -14.74 12.96
CA SER A 181 20.48 -14.57 12.88
C SER A 181 21.13 -15.50 11.86
N GLY A 182 21.86 -14.91 10.89
CA GLY A 182 22.51 -15.64 9.80
C GLY A 182 21.58 -16.05 8.65
N SER A 183 20.33 -15.57 8.64
CA SER A 183 19.33 -15.80 7.59
C SER A 183 18.41 -14.59 7.41
N GLU A 184 18.93 -13.39 7.72
CA GLU A 184 18.16 -12.15 7.71
C GLU A 184 17.73 -11.80 6.28
N SER A 185 16.47 -11.40 6.10
CA SER A 185 15.95 -11.08 4.77
C SER A 185 14.74 -10.15 4.78
N ILE A 186 14.49 -9.52 3.62
CA ILE A 186 13.25 -8.79 3.32
C ILE A 186 12.62 -9.45 2.10
N THR A 187 11.34 -9.83 2.21
CA THR A 187 10.61 -10.51 1.14
C THR A 187 9.27 -9.85 0.86
N ILE A 188 8.99 -9.58 -0.42
CA ILE A 188 7.68 -9.14 -0.92
C ILE A 188 7.09 -10.28 -1.75
N THR A 189 5.92 -10.76 -1.35
CA THR A 189 5.24 -11.90 -2.00
C THR A 189 3.78 -11.58 -2.28
N ASP A 190 3.34 -11.84 -3.51
CA ASP A 190 1.92 -11.81 -3.85
C ASP A 190 1.26 -13.20 -3.68
N LYS A 191 -0.08 -13.26 -3.78
CA LYS A 191 -0.81 -14.52 -3.63
C LYS A 191 -0.53 -15.58 -4.73
N LYS A 192 0.15 -15.20 -5.81
CA LYS A 192 0.48 -16.05 -6.95
C LYS A 192 1.98 -16.40 -6.98
N ASN A 193 2.74 -16.13 -5.92
CA ASN A 193 4.18 -16.37 -5.84
C ASN A 193 5.04 -15.54 -6.80
N ASN A 194 4.62 -14.31 -7.10
CA ASN A 194 5.55 -13.27 -7.55
C ASN A 194 6.33 -12.79 -6.32
N ILE A 195 7.66 -12.91 -6.36
CA ILE A 195 8.53 -12.75 -5.20
C ILE A 195 9.70 -11.82 -5.51
N ILE A 196 9.97 -10.89 -4.60
CA ILE A 196 11.22 -10.13 -4.53
C ILE A 196 11.83 -10.39 -3.16
N THR A 197 13.09 -10.85 -3.13
CA THR A 197 13.82 -11.14 -1.89
C THR A 197 15.14 -10.39 -1.89
N LEU A 198 15.40 -9.66 -0.81
CA LEU A 198 16.71 -9.11 -0.44
C LEU A 198 17.23 -9.98 0.70
N ASP A 199 18.25 -10.78 0.42
CA ASP A 199 18.84 -11.75 1.36
C ASP A 199 20.15 -11.18 1.90
N THR A 200 20.17 -10.84 3.19
CA THR A 200 21.33 -10.28 3.87
C THR A 200 22.39 -11.36 4.14
N SER A 201 21.98 -12.62 4.32
CA SER A 201 22.90 -13.72 4.62
C SER A 201 23.82 -14.03 3.44
N THR A 202 23.28 -13.97 2.22
CA THR A 202 24.03 -14.18 0.98
C THR A 202 24.46 -12.87 0.31
N GLY A 203 23.88 -11.74 0.71
CA GLY A 203 24.07 -10.44 0.07
C GLY A 203 23.43 -10.36 -1.33
N SER A 204 22.42 -11.19 -1.60
CA SER A 204 21.82 -11.35 -2.93
C SER A 204 20.42 -10.73 -3.03
N ILE A 205 20.02 -10.41 -4.27
CA ILE A 205 18.66 -9.99 -4.58
C ILE A 205 18.11 -10.95 -5.64
N THR A 206 16.92 -11.50 -5.38
CA THR A 206 16.22 -12.39 -6.31
C THR A 206 14.85 -11.82 -6.67
N ILE A 207 14.52 -11.85 -7.95
CA ILE A 207 13.20 -11.50 -8.49
C ILE A 207 12.69 -12.72 -9.27
N SER A 208 11.52 -13.22 -8.91
CA SER A 208 10.93 -14.41 -9.52
C SER A 208 9.43 -14.23 -9.75
N ALA A 209 8.95 -14.75 -10.88
CA ALA A 209 7.53 -14.79 -11.23
C ALA A 209 7.25 -16.10 -11.97
N PRO A 210 6.09 -16.76 -11.73
CA PRO A 210 5.74 -17.99 -12.46
C PRO A 210 5.52 -17.80 -13.97
N GLU A 211 5.22 -16.57 -14.41
CA GLU A 211 4.89 -16.26 -15.80
C GLU A 211 5.90 -15.26 -16.39
N ASN A 212 5.58 -13.96 -16.36
CA ASN A 212 6.34 -12.94 -17.08
C ASN A 212 6.95 -11.88 -16.13
N ILE A 213 8.18 -11.45 -16.45
CA ILE A 213 8.85 -10.29 -15.85
C ILE A 213 9.14 -9.29 -16.98
N SER A 214 8.67 -8.04 -16.85
CA SER A 214 8.90 -6.99 -17.86
C SER A 214 9.57 -5.78 -17.23
N ILE A 215 10.67 -5.32 -17.84
CA ILE A 215 11.44 -4.16 -17.41
C ILE A 215 11.43 -3.15 -18.56
N THR A 216 10.88 -1.96 -18.33
CA THR A 216 10.73 -0.92 -19.36
C THR A 216 11.12 0.43 -18.79
N ALA A 217 12.03 1.12 -19.46
CA ALA A 217 12.52 2.43 -19.06
C ALA A 217 13.02 3.21 -20.28
N LYS A 218 13.28 4.51 -20.11
CA LYS A 218 13.98 5.32 -21.12
C LYS A 218 15.39 4.80 -21.37
N ASN A 219 16.11 4.45 -20.30
CA ASN A 219 17.46 3.89 -20.31
C ASN A 219 17.52 2.71 -19.32
N ILE A 220 18.28 1.66 -19.63
CA ILE A 220 18.55 0.52 -18.73
C ILE A 220 20.05 0.21 -18.82
N ASP A 221 20.75 0.20 -17.68
CA ASP A 221 22.17 -0.14 -17.57
C ASP A 221 22.35 -1.40 -16.71
N LEU A 222 23.10 -2.39 -17.21
CA LEU A 222 23.39 -3.65 -16.50
C LEU A 222 24.91 -3.85 -16.43
N ASN A 223 25.48 -3.73 -15.22
CA ASN A 223 26.92 -3.82 -14.98
C ASN A 223 27.22 -4.84 -13.87
N ALA A 224 28.18 -5.72 -14.08
CA ALA A 224 28.67 -6.66 -13.07
C ALA A 224 30.21 -6.66 -13.04
N LYS A 225 30.81 -6.84 -11.85
CA LYS A 225 32.27 -6.93 -11.69
C LYS A 225 32.84 -8.24 -12.23
N GLU A 226 32.05 -9.30 -12.15
CA GLU A 226 32.47 -10.64 -12.58
C GLU A 226 31.73 -11.04 -13.85
N ASN A 227 30.44 -11.38 -13.75
CA ASN A 227 29.71 -12.01 -14.86
C ASN A 227 28.28 -11.49 -15.02
N ILE A 228 27.82 -11.42 -16.27
CA ILE A 228 26.40 -11.32 -16.65
C ILE A 228 26.07 -12.53 -17.52
N SER A 229 24.95 -13.19 -17.26
CA SER A 229 24.50 -14.36 -18.03
C SER A 229 23.05 -14.20 -18.51
N PHE A 230 22.79 -14.64 -19.73
CA PHE A 230 21.45 -14.67 -20.34
C PHE A 230 21.18 -16.09 -20.84
N THR A 231 20.11 -16.72 -20.34
CA THR A 231 19.72 -18.10 -20.70
C THR A 231 18.21 -18.16 -20.90
N ALA A 232 17.75 -18.87 -21.93
CA ALA A 232 16.34 -19.13 -22.18
C ALA A 232 16.12 -20.58 -22.64
N GLY A 233 14.98 -21.17 -22.31
CA GLY A 233 14.62 -22.52 -22.75
C GLY A 233 14.17 -22.61 -24.22
N SER A 234 13.86 -21.48 -24.85
CA SER A 234 13.45 -21.40 -26.26
C SER A 234 14.31 -20.39 -27.01
N ASP A 235 13.99 -19.11 -26.92
CA ASP A 235 14.61 -18.07 -27.74
C ASP A 235 15.17 -16.92 -26.88
N ILE A 236 16.28 -16.34 -27.35
CA ILE A 236 16.79 -15.04 -26.92
C ILE A 236 16.80 -14.13 -28.14
N SER A 237 16.11 -12.99 -28.06
CA SER A 237 16.06 -12.00 -29.13
C SER A 237 16.69 -10.68 -28.70
N THR A 238 17.61 -10.15 -29.52
CA THR A 238 18.25 -8.85 -29.30
C THR A 238 18.09 -8.00 -30.55
N SER A 239 17.54 -6.79 -30.40
CA SER A 239 17.32 -5.87 -31.52
C SER A 239 17.50 -4.42 -31.07
N ALA A 240 18.11 -3.59 -31.92
CA ALA A 240 18.19 -2.15 -31.73
C ALA A 240 17.82 -1.43 -33.03
N LYS A 241 17.20 -0.25 -32.92
CA LYS A 241 16.88 0.59 -34.09
C LYS A 241 18.13 1.14 -34.78
N GLU A 242 19.15 1.46 -33.99
CA GLU A 242 20.39 2.03 -34.46
C GLU A 242 21.50 0.98 -34.46
N ASN A 243 22.18 0.79 -33.32
CA ASN A 243 23.39 -0.03 -33.26
C ASN A 243 23.33 -1.09 -32.15
N ILE A 244 23.92 -2.25 -32.43
CA ILE A 244 24.32 -3.24 -31.43
C ILE A 244 25.85 -3.32 -31.49
N SER A 245 26.51 -3.15 -30.34
CA SER A 245 27.96 -3.25 -30.22
C SER A 245 28.32 -4.39 -29.27
N GLN A 246 29.26 -5.25 -29.68
CA GLN A 246 29.76 -6.37 -28.88
C GLN A 246 31.29 -6.37 -28.96
N SER A 247 31.94 -6.40 -27.80
CA SER A 247 33.39 -6.47 -27.68
C SER A 247 33.77 -7.34 -26.49
N ALA A 248 34.92 -8.00 -26.61
CA ALA A 248 35.52 -8.79 -25.54
C ALA A 248 37.02 -8.51 -25.50
N GLY A 249 37.61 -8.44 -24.30
CA GLY A 249 39.04 -8.19 -24.13
C GLY A 249 39.93 -9.41 -24.44
N ASP A 250 39.38 -10.61 -24.33
CA ASP A 250 40.09 -11.87 -24.57
C ASP A 250 39.48 -12.63 -25.76
N SER A 251 38.28 -13.20 -25.60
CA SER A 251 37.62 -13.97 -26.67
C SER A 251 36.14 -13.65 -26.83
N LEU A 252 35.67 -13.71 -28.08
CA LEU A 252 34.25 -13.69 -28.46
C LEU A 252 33.93 -14.98 -29.21
N SER A 253 33.07 -15.83 -28.65
CA SER A 253 32.67 -17.11 -29.24
C SER A 253 31.21 -17.11 -29.62
N GLN A 254 30.90 -17.59 -30.83
CA GLN A 254 29.54 -17.76 -31.34
C GLN A 254 29.40 -19.16 -31.92
N HIS A 255 28.43 -19.93 -31.43
CA HIS A 255 28.16 -21.29 -31.85
C HIS A 255 26.67 -21.47 -32.13
N ALA A 256 26.34 -22.05 -33.30
CA ALA A 256 24.98 -22.44 -33.65
C ALA A 256 24.96 -23.93 -34.00
N GLY A 257 24.02 -24.68 -33.42
CA GLY A 257 23.91 -26.12 -33.63
C GLY A 257 23.31 -26.53 -34.99
N LYS A 258 22.66 -25.59 -35.69
CA LYS A 258 22.08 -25.81 -37.03
C LYS A 258 22.61 -24.78 -38.02
N ASP A 259 22.05 -23.58 -37.99
CA ASP A 259 22.33 -22.53 -38.97
C ASP A 259 22.79 -21.25 -38.27
N ALA A 260 23.81 -20.61 -38.84
CA ALA A 260 24.22 -19.25 -38.51
C ALA A 260 24.15 -18.40 -39.79
N THR A 261 23.46 -17.26 -39.73
CA THR A 261 23.32 -16.34 -40.87
C THR A 261 23.83 -14.96 -40.50
N LEU A 262 24.72 -14.42 -41.31
CA LEU A 262 25.18 -13.03 -41.23
C LEU A 262 24.81 -12.31 -42.51
N ALA A 263 23.90 -11.33 -42.39
CA ALA A 263 23.44 -10.52 -43.51
C ALA A 263 23.58 -9.05 -43.16
N ALA A 264 24.29 -8.30 -44.00
CA ALA A 264 24.46 -6.86 -43.86
C ALA A 264 24.70 -6.25 -45.25
N LYS A 265 24.52 -4.92 -45.37
CA LYS A 265 24.89 -4.20 -46.59
C LYS A 265 26.40 -4.31 -46.88
N ASN A 266 27.21 -4.24 -45.82
CA ASN A 266 28.66 -4.39 -45.86
C ASN A 266 29.11 -5.30 -44.72
N ILE A 267 30.08 -6.17 -44.96
CA ILE A 267 30.71 -7.02 -43.95
C ILE A 267 32.23 -6.85 -44.07
N THR A 268 32.89 -6.53 -42.96
CA THR A 268 34.35 -6.49 -42.86
C THR A 268 34.79 -7.53 -41.85
N VAL A 269 35.65 -8.45 -42.26
CA VAL A 269 36.25 -9.46 -41.37
C VAL A 269 37.76 -9.30 -41.42
N GLN A 270 38.38 -9.04 -40.27
CA GLN A 270 39.82 -8.83 -40.15
C GLN A 270 40.36 -9.70 -39.03
N ALA A 271 41.49 -10.37 -39.29
CA ALA A 271 42.25 -11.11 -38.29
C ALA A 271 43.73 -10.76 -38.48
N GLN A 272 44.42 -10.44 -37.38
CA GLN A 272 45.83 -10.01 -37.44
C GLN A 272 46.79 -11.19 -37.62
N GLU A 273 46.47 -12.34 -37.02
CA GLU A 273 47.34 -13.51 -37.06
C GLU A 273 46.83 -14.59 -38.03
N LYS A 274 45.60 -15.07 -37.83
CA LYS A 274 45.07 -16.22 -38.58
C LYS A 274 43.57 -16.11 -38.78
N MET A 275 43.13 -16.43 -40.00
CA MET A 275 41.73 -16.72 -40.32
C MET A 275 41.65 -18.16 -40.84
N THR A 276 40.63 -18.91 -40.43
CA THR A 276 40.39 -20.27 -40.92
C THR A 276 38.91 -20.44 -41.25
N ARG A 277 38.63 -21.15 -42.33
CA ARG A 277 37.29 -21.54 -42.76
C ARG A 277 37.33 -23.02 -43.07
N ASP A 278 36.58 -23.81 -42.31
CA ASP A 278 36.40 -25.23 -42.55
C ASP A 278 34.92 -25.51 -42.79
N ALA A 279 34.62 -26.16 -43.90
CA ALA A 279 33.27 -26.50 -44.30
C ALA A 279 33.30 -27.62 -45.35
N LYS A 280 32.23 -28.42 -45.39
CA LYS A 280 32.04 -29.43 -46.46
C LYS A 280 31.96 -28.80 -47.85
N LYS A 281 31.49 -27.55 -47.94
CA LYS A 281 31.37 -26.77 -49.18
C LYS A 281 31.50 -25.28 -48.85
N ILE A 282 32.27 -24.56 -49.66
CA ILE A 282 32.34 -23.10 -49.63
C ILE A 282 31.96 -22.61 -51.03
N ASP A 283 30.97 -21.73 -51.12
CA ASP A 283 30.51 -21.08 -52.35
C ASP A 283 30.63 -19.57 -52.20
N ASP A 284 31.59 -18.95 -52.89
CA ASP A 284 31.73 -17.50 -52.93
C ASP A 284 31.22 -16.96 -54.28
N LYS A 285 30.34 -15.96 -54.24
CA LYS A 285 29.79 -15.30 -55.43
C LYS A 285 29.81 -13.80 -55.24
N ALA A 286 30.55 -13.09 -56.10
CA ALA A 286 30.59 -11.65 -56.12
C ALA A 286 30.78 -11.14 -57.56
N LYS A 287 30.50 -9.85 -57.79
CA LYS A 287 30.82 -9.20 -59.07
C LYS A 287 32.33 -9.13 -59.30
N GLU A 288 33.09 -9.03 -58.22
CA GLU A 288 34.56 -9.01 -58.22
C GLU A 288 35.06 -9.76 -56.98
N ILE A 289 36.09 -10.58 -57.16
CA ILE A 289 36.81 -11.26 -56.07
C ILE A 289 38.29 -10.95 -56.26
N SER A 290 38.94 -10.47 -55.20
CA SER A 290 40.39 -10.24 -55.15
C SER A 290 40.98 -11.04 -54.00
N VAL A 291 42.03 -11.81 -54.30
CA VAL A 291 42.79 -12.61 -53.32
C VAL A 291 44.26 -12.30 -53.57
N ASN A 292 44.96 -11.83 -52.54
CA ASN A 292 46.36 -11.42 -52.64
C ASN A 292 47.15 -11.99 -51.46
N SER A 293 48.36 -12.47 -51.72
CA SER A 293 49.37 -12.73 -50.70
C SER A 293 50.52 -11.74 -50.93
N THR A 294 50.91 -11.00 -49.90
CA THR A 294 51.84 -9.87 -50.03
C THR A 294 53.28 -10.17 -49.62
N ASP A 295 53.49 -11.22 -48.83
CA ASP A 295 54.80 -11.58 -48.26
C ASP A 295 55.23 -13.01 -48.66
N LYS A 296 54.32 -13.98 -48.49
CA LYS A 296 54.60 -15.41 -48.71
C LYS A 296 53.78 -16.01 -49.84
N ASP A 297 53.95 -17.31 -50.04
CA ASP A 297 53.28 -18.05 -51.10
C ASP A 297 51.76 -18.06 -50.97
N MET A 298 51.08 -17.99 -52.11
CA MET A 298 49.67 -18.35 -52.23
C MET A 298 49.57 -19.80 -52.70
N VAL A 299 49.02 -20.69 -51.87
CA VAL A 299 48.90 -22.13 -52.17
C VAL A 299 47.45 -22.48 -52.49
N LEU A 300 47.19 -22.98 -53.70
CA LEU A 300 45.92 -23.58 -54.11
C LEU A 300 46.13 -25.08 -54.37
N ALA A 301 45.45 -25.93 -53.60
CA ALA A 301 45.55 -27.39 -53.73
C ALA A 301 44.18 -28.05 -53.79
N SER A 302 44.05 -29.12 -54.59
CA SER A 302 42.83 -29.93 -54.69
C SER A 302 43.22 -31.41 -54.83
N GLY A 303 42.56 -32.29 -54.08
CA GLY A 303 42.73 -33.73 -54.20
C GLY A 303 42.17 -34.33 -55.49
N LYS A 304 41.45 -33.54 -56.31
CA LYS A 304 40.88 -33.97 -57.59
C LYS A 304 41.21 -33.03 -58.74
N LYS A 305 40.57 -31.86 -58.77
CA LYS A 305 40.66 -30.90 -59.89
C LYS A 305 40.59 -29.47 -59.38
N VAL A 306 41.41 -28.58 -59.97
CA VAL A 306 41.24 -27.12 -59.94
C VAL A 306 40.81 -26.68 -61.34
N SER A 307 39.81 -25.81 -61.45
CA SER A 307 39.32 -25.29 -62.74
C SER A 307 39.30 -23.76 -62.70
N MET A 308 40.02 -23.13 -63.62
CA MET A 308 40.03 -21.67 -63.81
C MET A 308 39.44 -21.37 -65.19
N GLN A 309 38.36 -20.61 -65.23
CA GLN A 309 37.63 -20.30 -66.47
C GLN A 309 37.35 -18.80 -66.52
N SER A 310 37.47 -18.20 -67.70
CA SER A 310 37.16 -16.79 -67.95
C SER A 310 36.42 -16.67 -69.27
N GLY A 311 35.43 -15.77 -69.34
CA GLY A 311 34.74 -15.43 -70.59
C GLY A 311 35.63 -14.67 -71.58
N GLU A 312 36.76 -14.13 -71.12
CA GLU A 312 37.70 -13.38 -71.95
C GLU A 312 39.12 -13.94 -71.89
N LYS A 313 39.81 -13.77 -70.76
CA LYS A 313 41.24 -14.14 -70.60
C LYS A 313 41.55 -14.66 -69.20
N VAL A 314 42.45 -15.64 -69.13
CA VAL A 314 43.16 -16.06 -67.91
C VAL A 314 44.66 -15.79 -68.14
N LYS A 315 45.30 -15.02 -67.25
CA LYS A 315 46.76 -14.80 -67.28
C LYS A 315 47.40 -15.61 -66.15
N LEU A 316 48.37 -16.45 -66.49
CA LEU A 316 49.12 -17.31 -65.57
C LEU A 316 50.61 -17.12 -65.87
N PHE A 317 51.18 -15.97 -65.53
CA PHE A 317 52.59 -15.64 -65.79
C PHE A 317 53.13 -14.76 -64.68
#